data_AF-A0A349KNA6-F1
#
_entry.id   AF-A0A349KNA6-F1
#
_cell.length_a   1.000
_cell.length_b   1.000
_cell.length_c   1.000
_cell.angle_alpha   90.00
_cell.angle_beta   90.00
_cell.angle_gamma   90.00
#
_symmetry.space_group_name_H-M   'P 1'
#
loop_
_entity.id
_entity.type
_entity.pdbx_description
1 polymer ?
#
loop_
_entity_poly.entity_id
_entity_poly.type
_entity_poly.pdbx_seq_one_letter_code
_entity_poly.pdbx_strand_id
1 'polypeptide(L)'
;LAACSSRAAREAELAAAEAVRAAAVQESARLEQEQARQQAAEQRRQRELRAAERAREQAEQERRAAIARAEEEAEQRRQEALEAAEQAQLAEIAEAEAQRQGNLDRITELERQIAAVQANASNDEAVRQILQEAIKVAEELLDVLTTEQAKYENTDADGIPVEPLAKDLIAELEQRKDELVRQASSR
;
A
#
# COMPACT_ATOMS: atom_id res chain seq x y z
N LEU A 1 -94.77 -41.09 -80.13
CA LEU A 1 -93.58 -41.33 -79.27
C LEU A 1 -92.24 -40.87 -79.90
N ALA A 2 -92.16 -40.58 -81.22
CA ALA A 2 -90.90 -40.19 -81.88
C ALA A 2 -90.48 -38.69 -81.79
N ALA A 3 -91.37 -37.77 -81.39
CA ALA A 3 -91.04 -36.36 -81.22
C ALA A 3 -90.41 -36.03 -79.84
N CYS A 4 -90.54 -36.95 -78.88
CA CYS A 4 -89.94 -36.81 -77.55
C CYS A 4 -88.48 -37.28 -77.53
N SER A 5 -88.08 -38.17 -78.44
CA SER A 5 -86.69 -38.66 -78.54
C SER A 5 -85.72 -37.65 -79.19
N SER A 6 -86.17 -36.81 -80.14
CA SER A 6 -85.31 -35.80 -80.77
C SER A 6 -85.09 -34.55 -79.91
N ARG A 7 -86.07 -34.19 -79.07
CA ARG A 7 -85.95 -33.12 -78.07
C ARG A 7 -85.06 -33.54 -76.90
N ALA A 8 -85.22 -34.78 -76.42
CA ALA A 8 -84.35 -35.36 -75.41
C ALA A 8 -82.89 -35.51 -75.88
N ALA A 9 -82.65 -35.83 -77.15
CA ALA A 9 -81.31 -35.90 -77.73
C ALA A 9 -80.62 -34.52 -77.82
N ARG A 10 -81.35 -33.47 -78.22
CA ARG A 10 -80.82 -32.08 -78.23
C ARG A 10 -80.60 -31.51 -76.83
N GLU A 11 -81.48 -31.80 -75.87
CA GLU A 11 -81.28 -31.43 -74.46
C GLU A 11 -80.09 -32.18 -73.85
N ALA A 12 -79.86 -33.44 -74.23
CA ALA A 12 -78.68 -34.19 -73.81
C ALA A 12 -77.37 -33.64 -74.41
N GLU A 13 -77.36 -33.20 -75.68
CA GLU A 13 -76.20 -32.54 -76.29
C GLU A 13 -75.89 -31.18 -75.66
N LEU A 14 -76.91 -30.36 -75.36
CA LEU A 14 -76.76 -29.08 -74.66
C LEU A 14 -76.26 -29.29 -73.23
N ALA A 15 -76.81 -30.26 -72.49
CA ALA A 15 -76.36 -30.62 -71.15
C ALA A 15 -74.92 -31.16 -71.16
N ALA A 16 -74.52 -31.93 -72.17
CA ALA A 16 -73.14 -32.38 -72.36
C ALA A 16 -72.19 -31.21 -72.67
N ALA A 17 -72.60 -30.27 -73.53
CA ALA A 17 -71.80 -29.07 -73.84
C ALA A 17 -71.65 -28.13 -72.65
N GLU A 18 -72.70 -27.95 -71.83
CA GLU A 18 -72.64 -27.19 -70.58
C GLU A 18 -71.80 -27.89 -69.51
N ALA A 19 -71.88 -29.22 -69.39
CA ALA A 19 -71.01 -29.99 -68.50
C ALA A 19 -69.53 -29.87 -68.88
N VAL A 20 -69.21 -29.85 -70.19
CA VAL A 20 -67.86 -29.59 -70.69
C VAL A 20 -67.39 -28.16 -70.38
N ARG A 21 -68.26 -27.15 -70.53
CA ARG A 21 -67.93 -25.76 -70.15
C ARG A 21 -67.77 -25.59 -68.64
N ALA A 22 -68.65 -26.21 -67.85
CA ALA A 22 -68.57 -26.19 -66.39
C ALA A 22 -67.29 -26.88 -65.89
N ALA A 23 -66.92 -28.02 -66.50
CA ALA A 23 -65.65 -28.69 -66.23
C ALA A 23 -64.44 -27.81 -66.59
N ALA A 24 -64.45 -27.14 -67.75
CA ALA A 24 -63.39 -26.23 -68.16
C ALA A 24 -63.26 -25.01 -67.23
N VAL A 25 -64.37 -24.42 -66.77
CA VAL A 25 -64.37 -23.34 -65.77
C VAL A 25 -63.84 -23.83 -64.43
N GLN A 26 -64.25 -25.02 -63.98
CA GLN A 26 -63.81 -25.61 -62.73
C GLN A 26 -62.30 -25.97 -62.76
N GLU A 27 -61.79 -26.40 -63.91
CA GLU A 27 -60.37 -26.66 -64.14
C GLU A 27 -59.55 -25.37 -64.15
N SER A 28 -60.04 -24.31 -64.82
CA SER A 28 -59.39 -22.98 -64.78
C SER A 28 -59.34 -22.39 -63.37
N ALA A 29 -60.42 -22.52 -62.59
CA ALA A 29 -60.46 -22.06 -61.20
C ALA A 29 -59.51 -22.83 -60.28
N ARG A 30 -59.29 -24.14 -60.54
CA ARG A 30 -58.29 -24.94 -59.82
C ARG A 30 -56.87 -24.51 -60.16
N LEU A 31 -56.57 -24.28 -61.44
CA LEU A 31 -55.27 -23.80 -61.89
C LEU A 31 -54.93 -22.41 -61.33
N GLU A 32 -55.89 -21.48 -61.30
CA GLU A 32 -55.71 -20.16 -60.68
C GLU A 32 -55.48 -20.26 -59.16
N GLN A 33 -56.21 -21.14 -58.47
CA GLN A 33 -56.04 -21.36 -57.04
C GLN A 33 -54.66 -21.98 -56.72
N GLU A 34 -54.18 -22.89 -57.56
CA GLU A 34 -52.84 -23.48 -57.43
C GLU A 34 -51.74 -22.45 -57.71
N GLN A 35 -51.88 -21.62 -58.75
CA GLN A 35 -50.96 -20.51 -59.01
C GLN A 35 -50.93 -19.50 -57.84
N ALA A 36 -52.08 -19.13 -57.29
CA ALA A 36 -52.16 -18.23 -56.14
C ALA A 36 -51.46 -18.81 -54.90
N ARG A 37 -51.60 -20.12 -54.66
CA ARG A 37 -50.90 -20.83 -53.57
C ARG A 37 -49.38 -20.85 -53.78
N GLN A 38 -48.92 -21.09 -55.01
CA GLN A 38 -47.50 -21.07 -55.35
C GLN A 38 -46.89 -19.68 -55.14
N GLN A 39 -47.54 -18.63 -55.65
CA GLN A 39 -47.08 -17.25 -55.46
C GLN A 39 -47.05 -16.84 -53.98
N ALA A 40 -48.06 -17.23 -53.19
CA ALA A 40 -48.08 -16.96 -51.76
C ALA A 40 -46.95 -17.70 -51.00
N ALA A 41 -46.64 -18.94 -51.39
CA ALA A 41 -45.54 -19.71 -50.82
C ALA A 41 -44.17 -19.10 -51.17
N GLU A 42 -43.98 -18.63 -52.40
CA GLU A 42 -42.77 -17.94 -52.85
C GLU A 42 -42.57 -16.61 -52.10
N GLN A 43 -43.62 -15.81 -51.94
CA GLN A 43 -43.55 -14.56 -51.18
C GLN A 43 -43.20 -14.81 -49.70
N ARG A 44 -43.74 -15.89 -49.09
CA ARG A 44 -43.36 -16.29 -47.72
C ARG A 44 -41.89 -16.67 -47.64
N ARG A 45 -41.40 -17.51 -48.55
CA ARG A 45 -39.98 -17.88 -48.61
C ARG A 45 -39.07 -16.67 -48.78
N GLN A 46 -39.43 -15.72 -49.65
CA GLN A 46 -38.66 -14.48 -49.81
C GLN A 46 -38.64 -13.62 -48.54
N ARG A 47 -39.75 -13.54 -47.80
CA ARG A 47 -39.81 -12.82 -46.52
C ARG A 47 -38.96 -13.49 -45.44
N GLU A 48 -39.01 -14.81 -45.36
CA GLU A 48 -38.22 -15.61 -44.42
C GLU A 48 -36.72 -15.46 -44.71
N LEU A 49 -36.29 -15.51 -45.97
CA LEU A 49 -34.90 -15.27 -46.36
C LEU A 49 -34.43 -13.86 -45.97
N ARG A 50 -35.21 -12.83 -46.28
CA ARG A 50 -34.89 -11.43 -45.89
C ARG A 50 -34.91 -11.21 -44.38
N ALA A 51 -35.70 -11.97 -43.63
CA ALA A 51 -35.71 -11.92 -42.17
C ALA A 51 -34.48 -12.62 -41.60
N ALA A 52 -34.09 -13.76 -42.16
CA ALA A 52 -32.90 -14.51 -41.78
C ALA A 52 -31.61 -13.74 -42.09
N GLU A 53 -31.52 -13.05 -43.23
CA GLU A 53 -30.40 -12.17 -43.57
C GLU A 53 -30.25 -11.02 -42.57
N ARG A 54 -31.35 -10.31 -42.28
CA ARG A 54 -31.36 -9.24 -41.27
C ARG A 54 -30.97 -9.73 -39.88
N ALA A 55 -31.44 -10.91 -39.47
CA ALA A 55 -31.08 -11.50 -38.19
C ALA A 55 -29.57 -11.84 -38.12
N ARG A 56 -28.98 -12.30 -39.23
CA ARG A 56 -27.53 -12.55 -39.30
C ARG A 56 -26.72 -11.27 -39.21
N GLU A 57 -27.11 -10.23 -39.94
CA GLU A 57 -26.45 -8.92 -39.90
C GLU A 57 -26.51 -8.31 -38.49
N GLN A 58 -27.67 -8.37 -37.82
CA GLN A 58 -27.82 -7.90 -36.44
C GLN A 58 -26.94 -8.71 -35.47
N ALA A 59 -26.94 -10.03 -35.58
CA ALA A 59 -26.10 -10.87 -34.73
C ALA A 59 -24.59 -10.60 -34.95
N GLU A 60 -24.16 -10.30 -36.17
CA GLU A 60 -22.77 -9.89 -36.43
C GLU A 60 -22.45 -8.51 -35.85
N GLN A 61 -23.36 -7.55 -35.97
CA GLN A 61 -23.20 -6.22 -35.38
C GLN A 61 -23.13 -6.28 -33.85
N GLU A 62 -24.00 -7.06 -33.22
CA GLU A 62 -24.00 -7.28 -31.77
C GLU A 62 -22.70 -7.95 -31.31
N ARG A 63 -22.21 -8.95 -32.06
CA ARG A 63 -20.91 -9.58 -31.76
C ARG A 63 -19.77 -8.57 -31.86
N ARG A 64 -19.73 -7.73 -32.90
CA ARG A 64 -18.70 -6.70 -33.05
C ARG A 64 -18.77 -5.67 -31.93
N ALA A 65 -19.98 -5.22 -31.57
CA ALA A 65 -20.18 -4.28 -30.47
C ALA A 65 -19.78 -4.90 -29.12
N ALA A 66 -20.07 -6.18 -28.89
CA ALA A 66 -19.68 -6.88 -27.68
C ALA A 66 -18.15 -7.04 -27.57
N ILE A 67 -17.48 -7.36 -28.69
CA ILE A 67 -16.01 -7.43 -28.75
C ILE A 67 -15.40 -6.05 -28.47
N ALA A 68 -15.88 -4.98 -29.12
CA ALA A 68 -15.38 -3.64 -28.91
C ALA A 68 -15.52 -3.17 -27.45
N ARG A 69 -16.68 -3.44 -26.82
CA ARG A 69 -16.87 -3.13 -25.39
C ARG A 69 -15.95 -3.94 -24.49
N ALA A 70 -15.75 -5.22 -24.79
CA ALA A 70 -14.85 -6.06 -24.01
C ALA A 70 -13.39 -5.60 -24.12
N GLU A 71 -12.98 -5.09 -25.29
CA GLU A 71 -11.66 -4.49 -25.49
C GLU A 71 -11.51 -3.19 -24.70
N GLU A 72 -12.48 -2.28 -24.77
CA GLU A 72 -12.49 -1.02 -23.98
C GLU A 72 -12.44 -1.29 -22.47
N GLU A 73 -13.26 -2.21 -21.96
CA GLU A 73 -13.22 -2.60 -20.55
C GLU A 73 -11.89 -3.25 -20.15
N ALA A 74 -11.29 -4.04 -21.04
CA ALA A 74 -9.97 -4.63 -20.79
C ALA A 74 -8.86 -3.58 -20.75
N GLU A 75 -8.93 -2.56 -21.60
CA GLU A 75 -8.00 -1.42 -21.58
C GLU A 75 -8.16 -0.58 -20.31
N GLN A 76 -9.39 -0.27 -19.91
CA GLN A 76 -9.67 0.45 -18.66
C GLN A 76 -9.11 -0.30 -17.46
N ARG A 77 -9.37 -1.62 -17.35
CA ARG A 77 -8.82 -2.43 -16.26
C ARG A 77 -7.29 -2.48 -16.27
N ARG A 78 -6.66 -2.44 -17.44
CA ARG A 78 -5.19 -2.38 -17.53
C ARG A 78 -4.67 -1.04 -17.02
N GLN A 79 -5.32 0.06 -17.37
CA GLN A 79 -4.94 1.39 -16.89
C GLN A 79 -5.10 1.50 -15.37
N GLU A 80 -6.27 1.09 -14.85
CA GLU A 80 -6.53 1.06 -13.41
C GLU A 80 -5.51 0.18 -12.65
N ALA A 81 -5.14 -0.98 -13.22
CA ALA A 81 -4.14 -1.84 -12.61
C ALA A 81 -2.74 -1.21 -12.59
N LEU A 82 -2.37 -0.46 -13.63
CA LEU A 82 -1.10 0.28 -13.68
C LEU A 82 -1.10 1.41 -12.65
N GLU A 83 -2.17 2.22 -12.60
CA GLU A 83 -2.31 3.30 -11.63
C GLU A 83 -2.28 2.78 -10.18
N ALA A 84 -2.97 1.66 -9.91
CA ALA A 84 -2.94 1.02 -8.60
C ALA A 84 -1.53 0.51 -8.25
N ALA A 85 -0.80 -0.04 -9.21
CA ALA A 85 0.58 -0.48 -9.00
C ALA A 85 1.53 0.69 -8.72
N GLU A 86 1.38 1.80 -9.45
CA GLU A 86 2.16 3.03 -9.21
C GLU A 86 1.88 3.62 -7.83
N GLN A 87 0.60 3.70 -7.45
CA GLN A 87 0.21 4.17 -6.10
C GLN A 87 0.76 3.26 -5.01
N ALA A 88 0.72 1.94 -5.20
CA ALA A 88 1.28 0.99 -4.24
C ALA A 88 2.81 1.18 -4.09
N GLN A 89 3.54 1.39 -5.18
CA GLN A 89 4.97 1.67 -5.13
C GLN A 89 5.28 2.99 -4.42
N LEU A 90 4.52 4.04 -4.70
CA LEU A 90 4.70 5.33 -4.02
C LEU A 90 4.39 5.23 -2.52
N ALA A 91 3.37 4.46 -2.15
CA ALA A 91 3.03 4.22 -0.75
C ALA A 91 4.14 3.44 -0.02
N GLU A 92 4.72 2.41 -0.66
CA GLU A 92 5.85 1.66 -0.12
C GLU A 92 7.10 2.54 0.08
N ILE A 93 7.41 3.39 -0.91
CA ILE A 93 8.52 4.34 -0.81
C ILE A 93 8.26 5.34 0.33
N ALA A 94 7.06 5.90 0.42
CA ALA A 94 6.72 6.86 1.47
C ALA A 94 6.80 6.23 2.88
N GLU A 95 6.37 4.98 3.04
CA GLU A 95 6.51 4.25 4.30
C GLU A 95 7.99 4.01 4.65
N ALA A 96 8.79 3.56 3.68
CA ALA A 96 10.22 3.34 3.88
C ALA A 96 10.96 4.65 4.23
N GLU A 97 10.60 5.77 3.61
CA GLU A 97 11.14 7.09 3.92
C GLU A 97 10.74 7.56 5.33
N ALA A 98 9.47 7.36 5.72
CA ALA A 98 9.02 7.70 7.06
C ALA A 98 9.74 6.87 8.14
N GLN A 99 9.93 5.57 7.91
CA GLN A 99 10.72 4.71 8.80
C GLN A 99 12.18 5.17 8.86
N ARG A 100 12.78 5.50 7.72
CA ARG A 100 14.16 6.03 7.67
C ARG A 100 14.29 7.32 8.47
N GLN A 101 13.36 8.26 8.32
CA GLN A 101 13.38 9.52 9.05
C GLN A 101 13.25 9.30 10.56
N GLY A 102 12.32 8.45 11.00
CA GLY A 102 12.18 8.10 12.41
C GLY A 102 13.44 7.44 13.00
N ASN A 103 14.13 6.62 12.21
CA ASN A 103 15.41 6.04 12.63
C ASN A 103 16.52 7.09 12.75
N LEU A 104 16.59 8.06 11.83
CA LEU A 104 17.57 9.15 11.90
C LEU A 104 17.32 10.03 13.12
N ASP A 105 16.06 10.39 13.40
CA ASP A 105 15.71 11.17 14.58
C ASP A 105 16.11 10.44 15.87
N ARG A 106 15.91 9.11 15.90
CA ARG A 106 16.35 8.27 17.02
C ARG A 106 17.87 8.23 17.17
N ILE A 107 18.61 8.17 16.06
CA ILE A 107 20.08 8.22 16.09
C ILE A 107 20.54 9.55 16.67
N THR A 108 20.01 10.68 16.20
CA THR A 108 20.39 12.01 16.70
C THR A 108 20.11 12.16 18.19
N GLU A 109 18.98 11.64 18.69
CA GLU A 109 18.68 11.64 20.13
C GLU A 109 19.68 10.77 20.91
N LEU A 110 20.02 9.58 20.40
CA LEU A 110 21.02 8.72 21.04
C LEU A 110 22.42 9.34 21.04
N GLU A 111 22.83 10.01 19.96
CA GLU A 111 24.10 10.73 19.88
C GLU A 111 24.17 11.84 20.92
N ARG A 112 23.07 12.59 21.12
CA ARG A 112 22.98 13.59 22.18
C ARG A 112 23.10 12.97 23.56
N GLN A 113 22.45 11.83 23.81
CA GLN A 113 22.54 11.12 25.08
C GLN A 113 23.97 10.61 25.33
N ILE A 114 24.63 10.06 24.31
CA ILE A 114 26.03 9.62 24.41
C ILE A 114 26.94 10.80 24.75
N ALA A 115 26.79 11.93 24.06
CA ALA A 115 27.59 13.13 24.34
C ALA A 115 27.40 13.63 25.78
N ALA A 116 26.17 13.62 26.30
CA ALA A 116 25.88 13.99 27.68
C ALA A 116 26.50 13.03 28.69
N VAL A 117 26.39 11.71 28.46
CA VAL A 117 27.01 10.69 29.31
C VAL A 117 28.53 10.80 29.31
N GLN A 118 29.14 11.04 28.15
CA GLN A 118 30.59 11.23 28.03
C GLN A 118 31.07 12.48 28.77
N ALA A 119 30.33 13.59 28.67
CA ALA A 119 30.63 14.82 29.41
C ALA A 119 30.59 14.58 30.92
N ASN A 120 29.54 13.93 31.42
CA ASN A 120 29.41 13.58 32.84
C ASN A 120 30.55 12.66 33.30
N ALA A 121 30.83 11.60 32.54
CA ALA A 121 31.92 10.68 32.85
C ALA A 121 33.30 11.39 32.89
N SER A 122 33.54 12.34 31.99
CA SER A 122 34.77 13.14 32.02
C SER A 122 34.86 14.05 33.25
N ASN A 123 33.73 14.61 33.71
CA ASN A 123 33.69 15.43 34.92
C ASN A 123 33.92 14.56 36.16
N ASP A 124 33.24 13.42 36.24
CA ASP A 124 33.40 12.45 37.32
C ASP A 124 34.84 11.97 37.46
N GLU A 125 35.51 11.68 36.35
CA GLU A 125 36.93 11.29 36.34
C GLU A 125 37.84 12.43 36.82
N ALA A 126 37.58 13.67 36.40
CA ALA A 126 38.33 14.83 36.88
C ALA A 126 38.13 15.06 38.39
N VAL A 127 36.89 14.98 38.87
CA VAL A 127 36.55 15.07 40.31
C VAL A 127 37.25 13.95 41.08
N ARG A 128 37.23 12.71 40.56
CA ARG A 128 37.91 11.56 41.16
C ARG A 128 39.41 11.78 41.30
N GLN A 129 40.07 12.33 40.28
CA GLN A 129 41.51 12.63 40.32
C GLN A 129 41.84 13.68 41.38
N ILE A 130 41.03 14.74 41.49
CA ILE A 130 41.21 15.77 42.52
C ILE A 130 41.03 15.17 43.92
N LEU A 131 40.00 14.34 44.12
CA LEU A 131 39.77 13.67 45.40
C LEU A 131 40.91 12.70 45.76
N GLN A 132 41.48 12.00 44.78
CA GLN A 132 42.67 11.17 45.01
C GLN A 132 43.89 11.99 45.43
N GLU A 133 44.08 13.19 44.86
CA GLU A 133 45.13 14.10 45.31
C GLU A 133 44.85 14.61 46.73
N ALA A 134 43.60 14.97 47.04
CA ALA A 134 43.20 15.39 48.38
C ALA A 134 43.46 14.30 49.43
N ILE A 135 43.21 13.04 49.09
CA ILE A 135 43.52 11.89 49.95
C ILE A 135 45.01 11.80 50.22
N LYS A 136 45.87 11.91 49.18
CA LYS A 136 47.32 11.86 49.36
C LYS A 136 47.83 12.99 50.27
N VAL A 137 47.32 14.21 50.10
CA VAL A 137 47.68 15.35 50.96
C VAL A 137 47.18 15.12 52.39
N ALA A 138 46.01 14.52 52.58
CA ALA A 138 45.51 14.17 53.91
C ALA A 138 46.35 13.08 54.59
N GLU A 139 46.83 12.08 53.83
CA GLU A 139 47.76 11.05 54.31
C GLU A 139 49.09 11.68 54.73
N GLU A 140 49.66 12.57 53.91
CA GLU A 140 50.90 13.31 54.25
C GLU A 140 50.72 14.17 55.50
N LEU A 141 49.59 14.89 55.60
CA LEU A 141 49.26 15.68 56.79
C LEU A 141 49.17 14.79 58.05
N LEU A 142 48.57 13.60 57.93
CA LEU A 142 48.46 12.66 59.05
C LEU A 142 49.85 12.18 59.52
N ASP A 143 50.76 11.87 58.60
CA ASP A 143 52.13 11.47 58.92
C ASP A 143 52.90 12.60 59.62
N VAL A 144 52.78 13.83 59.11
CA VAL A 144 53.40 15.02 59.72
C VAL A 144 52.82 15.29 61.11
N LEU A 145 51.51 15.23 61.28
CA LEU A 145 50.85 15.41 62.58
C LEU A 145 51.27 14.33 63.59
N THR A 146 51.41 13.08 63.15
CA THR A 146 51.88 11.97 64.00
C THR A 146 53.31 12.23 64.45
N THR A 147 54.18 12.67 63.53
CA THR A 147 55.56 13.03 63.86
C THR A 147 55.62 14.23 64.80
N GLU A 148 54.77 15.24 64.58
CA GLU A 148 54.66 16.42 65.43
C GLU A 148 54.18 16.08 66.84
N GLN A 149 53.20 15.18 66.99
CA GLN A 149 52.73 14.71 68.29
C GLN A 149 53.87 14.08 69.12
N ALA A 150 54.73 13.27 68.50
CA ALA A 150 55.88 12.68 69.18
C ALA A 150 56.85 13.75 69.74
N LYS A 151 56.97 14.92 69.10
CA LYS A 151 57.82 16.01 69.61
C LYS A 151 57.28 16.61 70.91
N TYR A 152 55.95 16.68 71.08
CA TYR A 152 55.35 17.15 72.33
C TYR A 152 55.54 16.18 73.50
N GLU A 153 55.81 14.90 73.22
CA GLU A 153 56.17 13.91 74.24
C GLU A 153 57.64 14.06 74.70
N ASN A 154 58.50 14.71 73.90
CA ASN A 154 59.92 14.92 74.18
C ASN A 154 60.25 16.41 74.41
N THR A 155 60.05 16.86 75.64
CA THR A 155 60.26 18.25 76.06
C THR A 155 61.46 18.41 76.99
N ASP A 156 62.08 19.59 76.96
CA ASP A 156 63.16 19.97 77.86
C ASP A 156 62.67 20.32 79.28
N ALA A 157 63.59 20.73 80.15
CA ALA A 157 63.27 21.07 81.54
C ALA A 157 62.31 22.27 81.69
N ASP A 158 62.17 23.10 80.65
CA ASP A 158 61.26 24.24 80.60
C ASP A 158 59.91 23.86 79.92
N GLY A 159 59.73 22.60 79.52
CA GLY A 159 58.54 22.09 78.87
C GLY A 159 58.44 22.43 77.38
N ILE A 160 59.54 22.80 76.74
CA ILE A 160 59.60 23.17 75.32
C ILE A 160 60.05 21.94 74.50
N PRO A 161 59.40 21.63 73.37
CA PRO A 161 59.84 20.54 72.49
C PRO A 161 61.31 20.73 72.07
N VAL A 162 62.11 19.66 72.22
CA VAL A 162 63.54 19.68 71.87
C VAL A 162 63.74 19.85 70.36
N GLU A 163 62.81 19.30 69.57
CA GLU A 163 62.79 19.42 68.12
C GLU A 163 61.88 20.57 67.66
N PRO A 164 62.27 21.33 66.61
CA PRO A 164 61.41 22.38 66.05
C PRO A 164 60.06 21.86 65.54
N LEU A 165 59.02 22.64 65.82
CA LEU A 165 57.64 22.36 65.41
C LEU A 165 57.41 22.73 63.94
N ALA A 166 56.70 21.87 63.20
CA ALA A 166 56.44 22.00 61.77
C ALA A 166 55.08 22.67 61.47
N LYS A 167 54.71 23.70 62.25
CA LYS A 167 53.38 24.35 62.19
C LYS A 167 53.04 24.93 60.82
N ASP A 168 54.01 25.55 60.16
CA ASP A 168 53.80 26.16 58.84
C ASP A 168 53.50 25.10 57.78
N LEU A 169 54.20 23.96 57.81
CA LEU A 169 53.98 22.82 56.91
C LEU A 169 52.59 22.19 57.15
N ILE A 170 52.18 22.04 58.42
CA ILE A 170 50.85 21.53 58.77
C ILE A 170 49.76 22.45 58.20
N ALA A 171 49.90 23.78 58.39
CA ALA A 171 48.95 24.75 57.89
C ALA A 171 48.87 24.76 56.34
N GLU A 172 50.01 24.61 55.66
CA GLU A 172 50.07 24.51 54.20
C GLU A 172 49.33 23.26 53.68
N LEU A 173 49.59 22.10 54.28
CA LEU A 173 48.96 20.83 53.90
C LEU A 173 47.45 20.84 54.20
N GLU A 174 47.02 21.40 55.34
CA GLU A 174 45.60 21.60 55.66
C GLU A 174 44.91 22.48 54.62
N GLN A 175 45.49 23.64 54.30
CA GLN A 175 44.95 24.55 53.31
C GLN A 175 44.87 23.89 51.93
N ARG A 176 45.91 23.17 51.51
CA ARG A 176 45.94 22.48 50.22
C ARG A 176 44.87 21.39 50.13
N LYS A 177 44.70 20.59 51.18
CA LYS A 177 43.65 19.56 51.25
C LYS A 177 42.26 20.20 51.17
N ASP A 178 42.01 21.28 51.92
CA ASP A 178 40.73 21.98 51.89
C ASP A 178 40.45 22.62 50.52
N GLU A 179 41.47 23.15 49.86
CA GLU A 179 41.35 23.70 48.50
C GLU A 179 40.97 22.62 47.48
N LEU A 180 41.63 21.46 47.53
CA LEU A 180 41.32 20.33 46.63
C LEU A 180 39.89 19.81 46.86
N VAL A 181 39.45 19.70 48.11
CA VAL A 181 38.07 19.30 48.44
C VAL A 181 37.06 20.33 47.91
N ARG A 182 37.32 21.63 48.10
CA ARG A 182 36.47 22.69 47.54
C ARG A 182 36.43 22.62 46.03
N GLN A 183 37.57 22.45 45.38
CA GLN A 183 37.68 22.34 43.93
C GLN A 183 36.85 21.17 43.40
N ALA A 184 36.93 19.99 44.05
CA ALA A 184 36.13 18.82 43.71
C ALA A 184 34.63 19.06 43.89
N SER A 185 34.22 19.78 44.94
CA SER A 185 32.81 20.09 45.22
C SER A 185 32.21 21.18 44.33
N SER A 186 33.06 21.99 43.69
CA SER A 186 32.66 23.12 42.84
C SER A 186 32.53 22.78 41.35
N ARG A 187 32.84 21.55 40.97
CA ARG A 187 32.73 21.01 39.61
C ARG A 187 31.47 20.17 39.42
#